data_AF-A0A931FWR2-F1
#
_entry.id   AF-A0A931FWR2-F1
#
_cell.length_a   1.000
_cell.length_b   1.000
_cell.length_c   1.000
_cell.angle_alpha   90.00
_cell.angle_beta   90.00
_cell.angle_gamma   90.00
#
_symmetry.space_group_name_H-M   'P 1'
#
loop_
_entity.id
_entity.type
_entity.pdbx_description
1 polymer ?
#
loop_
_entity_poly.entity_id
_entity_poly.type
_entity_poly.pdbx_seq_one_letter_code
_entity_poly.pdbx_strand_id
1 'polypeptide(L)'
;MNALLTVPRMVFRAVVWLANSPRKLLLAYLILLVVCGTLYDRFEPDTSLGDSIWWAVVTASTVGYGDISPVTWQARLMAGLLISLMVLLVIPLITAQFASKLIVDTDAFRHEEQEELKANLRHVRQLLEELAERQGVSVPDSAGPPEGAPGR
;
A
#
# COMPACT_ATOMS: atom_id res chain seq x y z
N MET A 1 -28.97 8.18 -6.62
CA MET A 1 -28.25 7.64 -5.45
C MET A 1 -26.86 7.06 -5.76
N ASN A 2 -26.56 6.57 -6.97
CA ASN A 2 -25.26 5.97 -7.29
C ASN A 2 -24.10 6.97 -7.56
N ALA A 3 -24.40 8.22 -7.96
CA ALA A 3 -23.36 9.22 -8.27
C ALA A 3 -22.65 9.80 -7.04
N LEU A 4 -23.26 9.72 -5.86
CA LEU A 4 -22.66 10.28 -4.63
C LEU A 4 -21.50 9.41 -4.11
N LEU A 5 -21.47 8.12 -4.47
CA LEU A 5 -20.46 7.16 -4.02
C LEU A 5 -19.38 6.86 -5.07
N THR A 6 -19.48 7.39 -6.29
CA THR A 6 -18.46 7.17 -7.34
C THR A 6 -17.18 7.95 -7.05
N VAL A 7 -17.28 9.20 -6.59
CA VAL A 7 -16.11 10.06 -6.30
C VAL A 7 -15.24 9.48 -5.17
N PRO A 8 -15.79 9.11 -4.00
CA PRO A 8 -14.98 8.48 -2.94
C PRO A 8 -14.30 7.18 -3.39
N ARG A 9 -15.02 6.34 -4.16
CA ARG A 9 -14.48 5.08 -4.67
C ARG A 9 -13.39 5.30 -5.72
N MET A 10 -13.50 6.35 -6.53
CA MET A 10 -12.49 6.73 -7.52
C MET A 10 -11.21 7.23 -6.85
N VAL A 11 -11.33 8.11 -5.85
CA VAL A 11 -10.19 8.60 -5.06
C VAL A 11 -9.50 7.43 -4.35
N PHE A 12 -10.26 6.56 -3.69
CA PHE A 12 -9.71 5.39 -3.03
C PHE A 12 -8.97 4.47 -4.01
N ARG A 13 -9.55 4.21 -5.18
CA ARG A 13 -8.90 3.41 -6.23
C ARG A 13 -7.63 4.07 -6.76
N ALA A 14 -7.62 5.38 -6.95
CA ALA A 14 -6.43 6.11 -7.38
C ALA A 14 -5.31 6.01 -6.35
N VAL A 15 -5.63 6.18 -5.05
CA VAL A 15 -4.69 6.02 -3.95
C VAL A 15 -4.13 4.60 -3.90
N VAL A 16 -5.00 3.57 -3.99
CA VAL A 16 -4.57 2.16 -3.98
C VAL A 16 -3.71 1.84 -5.21
N TRP A 17 -4.10 2.32 -6.39
CA TRP A 17 -3.32 2.11 -7.62
C TRP A 17 -1.93 2.74 -7.54
N LEU A 18 -1.83 3.92 -6.92
CA LEU A 18 -0.57 4.59 -6.67
C LEU A 18 0.27 3.82 -5.63
N ALA A 19 -0.35 3.42 -4.53
CA ALA A 19 0.27 2.66 -3.44
C ALA A 19 0.81 1.29 -3.89
N ASN A 20 0.18 0.66 -4.89
CA ASN A 20 0.52 -0.70 -5.32
C ASN A 20 1.86 -0.81 -6.08
N SER A 21 2.61 0.27 -6.28
CA SER A 21 3.90 0.23 -6.97
C SER A 21 4.88 1.29 -6.46
N PRO A 22 6.03 0.89 -5.87
CA PRO A 22 7.05 1.82 -5.38
C PRO A 22 7.51 2.85 -6.42
N ARG A 23 7.66 2.42 -7.69
CA ARG A 23 8.08 3.29 -8.80
C ARG A 23 7.06 4.40 -9.07
N LYS A 24 5.76 4.09 -8.98
CA LYS A 24 4.69 5.06 -9.21
C LYS A 24 4.62 6.09 -8.08
N LEU A 25 4.79 5.65 -6.83
CA LEU A 25 4.90 6.56 -5.68
C LEU A 25 6.06 7.53 -5.83
N LEU A 26 7.25 7.03 -6.23
CA LEU A 26 8.43 7.87 -6.44
C LEU A 26 8.21 8.88 -7.57
N LEU A 27 7.65 8.45 -8.70
CA LEU A 27 7.33 9.36 -9.81
C LEU A 27 6.29 10.41 -9.41
N ALA A 28 5.23 10.01 -8.70
CA ALA A 28 4.21 10.95 -8.22
C ALA A 28 4.77 11.96 -7.22
N TYR A 29 5.68 11.54 -6.34
CA TYR A 29 6.39 12.44 -5.43
C TYR A 29 7.24 13.45 -6.20
N LEU A 30 8.04 13.01 -7.18
CA LEU A 30 8.85 13.92 -8.00
C LEU A 30 7.99 14.90 -8.81
N ILE A 31 6.88 14.43 -9.39
CA ILE A 31 5.91 15.29 -10.09
C ILE A 31 5.32 16.32 -9.12
N LEU A 32 4.93 15.90 -7.92
CA LEU A 32 4.40 16.80 -6.90
C LEU A 32 5.40 17.90 -6.54
N LEU A 33 6.69 17.58 -6.38
CA LEU A 33 7.73 18.57 -6.10
C LEU A 33 7.85 19.62 -7.21
N VAL A 34 7.88 19.18 -8.47
CA VAL A 34 7.96 20.09 -9.62
C VAL A 34 6.69 20.94 -9.72
N VAL A 35 5.52 20.35 -9.55
CA VAL A 35 4.24 21.08 -9.58
C VAL A 35 4.18 22.11 -8.44
N CYS A 36 4.48 21.73 -7.21
CA CYS A 36 4.47 22.67 -6.09
C CYS A 36 5.54 23.76 -6.23
N GLY A 37 6.75 23.43 -6.68
CA GLY A 37 7.81 24.41 -6.91
C GLY A 37 7.44 25.41 -8.02
N THR A 38 6.91 24.94 -9.14
CA THR A 38 6.44 25.83 -10.22
C THR A 38 5.25 26.68 -9.81
N LEU A 39 4.32 26.16 -9.01
CA LEU A 39 3.21 26.96 -8.51
C LEU A 39 3.66 27.98 -7.44
N TYR A 40 4.67 27.64 -6.63
CA TYR A 40 5.25 28.55 -5.65
C TYR A 40 5.92 29.75 -6.34
N ASP A 41 6.74 29.51 -7.37
CA ASP A 41 7.33 30.55 -8.24
C ASP A 41 6.25 31.52 -8.80
N ARG A 42 5.07 31.01 -9.14
CA ARG A 42 3.94 31.83 -9.62
C ARG A 42 3.24 32.63 -8.54
N PHE A 43 3.25 32.17 -7.30
CA PHE A 43 2.64 32.89 -6.18
C PHE A 43 3.62 33.83 -5.48
N GLU A 44 4.92 33.57 -5.59
CA GLU A 44 6.03 34.35 -5.02
C GLU A 44 7.01 34.77 -6.14
N PRO A 45 6.66 35.77 -6.98
CA PRO A 45 7.43 36.13 -8.17
C PRO A 45 8.84 36.67 -7.88
N ASP A 46 9.11 37.06 -6.63
CA ASP A 46 10.44 37.50 -6.18
C ASP A 46 11.40 36.33 -5.88
N THR A 47 10.90 35.08 -5.86
CA THR A 47 11.68 33.88 -5.61
C THR A 47 12.07 33.22 -6.93
N SER A 48 13.33 32.80 -7.09
CA SER A 48 13.76 32.10 -8.30
C SER A 48 13.09 30.72 -8.43
N LEU A 49 12.98 30.18 -9.65
CA LEU A 49 12.45 28.83 -9.86
C LEU A 49 13.27 27.75 -9.12
N GLY A 50 14.59 27.92 -9.05
CA GLY A 50 15.48 27.01 -8.32
C GLY A 50 15.18 27.01 -6.82
N ASP A 51 15.05 28.19 -6.24
CA ASP A 51 14.71 28.39 -4.83
C ASP A 51 13.28 27.90 -4.52
N SER A 52 12.36 28.03 -5.47
CA SER A 52 10.98 27.54 -5.35
C SER A 52 10.91 26.01 -5.33
N ILE A 53 11.71 25.34 -6.19
CA ILE A 53 11.84 23.88 -6.16
C ILE A 53 12.53 23.42 -4.88
N TRP A 54 13.57 24.12 -4.44
CA TRP A 54 14.25 23.85 -3.18
C TRP A 54 13.29 23.94 -1.99
N TRP A 55 12.47 24.99 -1.93
CA TRP A 55 11.43 25.14 -0.91
C TRP A 55 10.47 23.94 -0.91
N ALA A 56 10.02 23.50 -2.10
CA ALA A 56 9.15 22.33 -2.21
C ALA A 56 9.83 21.06 -1.71
N VAL A 57 11.11 20.84 -2.03
CA VAL A 57 11.91 19.70 -1.55
C VAL A 57 12.01 19.70 -0.02
N VAL A 58 12.45 20.81 0.57
CA VAL A 58 12.68 20.95 2.02
C VAL A 58 11.38 20.83 2.83
N THR A 59 10.28 21.37 2.29
CA THR A 59 8.97 21.29 2.91
C THR A 59 8.39 19.88 2.79
N ALA A 60 8.45 19.27 1.60
CA ALA A 60 7.90 17.94 1.39
C ALA A 60 8.68 16.86 2.13
N SER A 61 10.00 17.02 2.29
CA SER A 61 10.84 16.14 3.09
C SER A 61 10.66 16.33 4.59
N THR A 62 9.82 17.28 5.03
CA THR A 62 9.58 17.65 6.43
C THR A 62 10.82 18.18 7.17
N VAL A 63 11.88 18.57 6.44
CA VAL A 63 13.11 19.12 7.02
C VAL A 63 12.90 20.55 7.51
N GLY A 64 12.29 21.39 6.67
CA GLY A 64 11.82 22.72 7.06
C GLY A 64 12.92 23.67 7.57
N TYR A 65 13.98 23.91 6.80
CA TYR A 65 15.05 24.84 7.19
C TYR A 65 14.56 26.26 7.51
N GLY A 66 13.49 26.72 6.85
CA GLY A 66 12.88 28.03 7.10
C GLY A 66 13.62 29.20 6.46
N ASP A 67 14.59 28.92 5.60
CA ASP A 67 15.32 29.87 4.75
C ASP A 67 14.41 30.55 3.73
N ILE A 68 13.49 29.79 3.13
CA ILE A 68 12.44 30.29 2.24
C ILE A 68 11.09 29.89 2.82
N SER A 69 10.14 30.84 2.84
CA SER A 69 8.81 30.60 3.39
C SER A 69 7.72 31.38 2.64
N PRO A 70 6.50 30.83 2.51
CA PRO A 70 5.41 31.48 1.80
C PRO A 70 4.94 32.76 2.53
N VAL A 71 4.96 33.88 1.82
CA VAL A 71 4.57 35.20 2.35
C VAL A 71 3.14 35.53 1.94
N THR A 72 2.80 35.28 0.67
CA THR A 72 1.48 35.46 0.07
C THR A 72 0.46 34.46 0.61
N TRP A 73 -0.80 34.87 0.61
CA TRP A 73 -1.91 34.05 1.06
C TRP A 73 -2.04 32.75 0.22
N GLN A 74 -1.88 32.86 -1.10
CA GLN A 74 -1.99 31.74 -2.03
C GLN A 74 -0.87 30.71 -1.79
N ALA A 75 0.37 31.17 -1.60
CA ALA A 75 1.49 30.29 -1.30
C ALA A 75 1.29 29.59 0.06
N ARG A 76 0.74 30.28 1.07
CA ARG A 76 0.45 29.69 2.39
C ARG A 76 -0.62 28.61 2.33
N LEU A 77 -1.71 28.84 1.59
CA LEU A 77 -2.75 27.82 1.39
C LEU A 77 -2.17 26.58 0.70
N MET A 78 -1.37 26.78 -0.34
CA MET A 78 -0.74 25.67 -1.05
C MET A 78 0.30 24.93 -0.21
N ALA A 79 1.09 25.65 0.59
CA ALA A 79 2.01 25.05 1.56
C ALA A 79 1.26 24.16 2.56
N GLY A 80 0.14 24.65 3.11
CA GLY A 80 -0.72 23.86 3.99
C GLY A 80 -1.25 22.59 3.31
N LEU A 81 -1.63 22.69 2.04
CA LEU A 81 -2.06 21.52 1.25
C LEU A 81 -0.92 20.53 1.02
N LEU A 82 0.27 20.99 0.62
CA LEU A 82 1.45 20.16 0.42
C LEU A 82 1.81 19.40 1.70
N ILE A 83 1.89 20.10 2.83
CA ILE A 83 2.19 19.51 4.14
C ILE A 83 1.14 18.46 4.52
N SER A 84 -0.15 18.79 4.36
CA SER A 84 -1.25 17.85 4.64
C SER A 84 -1.16 16.60 3.77
N LEU A 85 -0.84 16.74 2.48
CA LEU A 85 -0.68 15.63 1.54
C LEU A 85 0.52 14.74 1.90
N MET A 86 1.64 15.33 2.34
CA MET A 86 2.80 14.56 2.79
C MET A 86 2.48 13.73 4.02
N VAL A 87 1.93 14.36 5.06
CA VAL A 87 1.69 13.71 6.35
C VAL A 87 0.58 12.66 6.27
N LEU A 88 -0.52 12.96 5.55
CA LEU A 88 -1.70 12.08 5.51
C LEU A 88 -1.59 10.96 4.47
N LEU A 89 -0.81 11.15 3.40
CA LEU A 89 -0.80 10.24 2.26
C LEU A 89 0.60 9.71 1.94
N VAL A 90 1.53 10.58 1.58
CA VAL A 90 2.79 10.13 0.96
C VAL A 90 3.71 9.42 1.96
N ILE A 91 3.92 10.00 3.13
CA ILE A 91 4.78 9.40 4.17
C ILE A 91 4.24 8.04 4.62
N PRO A 92 2.95 7.89 5.02
CA PRO A 92 2.40 6.59 5.40
C PRO A 92 2.50 5.53 4.30
N LEU A 93 2.25 5.90 3.03
CA LEU A 93 2.33 4.96 1.92
C LEU A 93 3.77 4.48 1.68
N ILE A 94 4.74 5.39 1.74
CA ILE A 94 6.16 5.01 1.64
C ILE A 94 6.54 4.08 2.80
N THR A 95 6.20 4.45 4.03
CA THR A 95 6.46 3.62 5.22
C THR A 95 5.84 2.23 5.10
N ALA A 96 4.59 2.11 4.66
CA ALA A 96 3.92 0.83 4.45
C ALA A 96 4.63 -0.03 3.40
N GLN A 97 5.12 0.56 2.31
CA GLN A 97 5.88 -0.16 1.28
C GLN A 97 7.22 -0.68 1.79
N PHE A 98 7.93 0.10 2.62
CA PHE A 98 9.16 -0.36 3.25
C PHE A 98 8.87 -1.45 4.29
N ALA A 99 7.89 -1.24 5.17
CA ALA A 99 7.48 -2.23 6.16
C ALA A 99 7.12 -3.56 5.50
N SER A 100 6.32 -3.56 4.43
CA SER A 100 5.95 -4.78 3.70
C SER A 100 7.13 -5.55 3.11
N LYS A 101 8.29 -4.91 2.89
CA LYS A 101 9.50 -5.58 2.39
C LYS A 101 10.44 -6.03 3.50
N LEU A 102 10.44 -5.34 4.64
CA LEU A 102 11.30 -5.67 5.77
C LEU A 102 10.65 -6.68 6.72
N ILE A 103 9.32 -6.70 6.79
CA ILE A 103 8.57 -7.68 7.56
C ILE A 103 8.71 -9.03 6.85
N VAL A 104 9.56 -9.88 7.41
CA VAL A 104 9.52 -11.32 7.15
C VAL A 104 8.27 -11.83 7.84
N ASP A 105 7.34 -12.36 7.06
CA ASP A 105 6.12 -12.96 7.59
C ASP A 105 6.49 -14.29 8.26
N THR A 106 6.83 -14.25 9.55
CA THR A 106 7.24 -15.42 10.34
C THR A 106 6.09 -16.40 10.53
N ASP A 107 4.84 -15.95 10.42
CA ASP A 107 3.63 -16.77 10.56
C ASP A 107 3.04 -17.22 9.21
N ALA A 108 3.56 -16.71 8.08
CA ALA A 108 3.19 -17.24 6.77
C ALA A 108 3.77 -18.64 6.59
N PHE A 109 2.92 -19.65 6.74
CA PHE A 109 3.24 -21.03 6.39
C PHE A 109 3.96 -21.06 5.05
N ARG A 110 5.24 -21.44 5.07
CA ARG A 110 5.99 -21.54 3.82
C ARG A 110 5.36 -22.64 2.98
N HIS A 111 5.46 -22.55 1.66
CA HIS A 111 4.95 -23.61 0.79
C HIS A 111 5.49 -24.99 1.17
N GLU A 112 6.73 -25.05 1.65
CA GLU A 112 7.34 -26.27 2.19
C GLU A 112 6.59 -26.81 3.42
N GLU A 113 6.25 -25.97 4.41
CA GLU A 113 5.48 -26.37 5.58
C GLU A 113 4.05 -26.78 5.22
N GLN A 114 3.44 -26.12 4.22
CA GLN A 114 2.12 -26.51 3.71
C GLN A 114 2.16 -27.87 3.01
N GLU A 115 3.22 -28.13 2.23
CA GLU A 115 3.45 -29.41 1.57
C GLU A 115 3.67 -30.52 2.60
N GLU A 116 4.48 -30.25 3.63
CA GLU A 116 4.73 -31.17 4.74
C GLU A 116 3.46 -31.47 5.53
N LEU A 117 2.67 -30.44 5.88
CA LEU A 117 1.39 -30.62 6.57
C LEU A 117 0.41 -31.45 5.74
N LYS A 118 0.31 -31.20 4.44
CA LYS A 118 -0.51 -32.02 3.53
C LYS A 118 0.00 -33.45 3.42
N ALA A 119 1.32 -33.65 3.37
CA ALA A 119 1.93 -34.97 3.34
C ALA A 119 1.62 -35.75 4.63
N ASN A 120 1.75 -35.10 5.79
CA ASN A 120 1.43 -35.68 7.09
C ASN A 120 -0.06 -36.03 7.21
N LEU A 121 -0.96 -35.17 6.73
CA LEU A 121 -2.40 -35.47 6.69
C LEU A 121 -2.73 -36.66 5.79
N ARG A 122 -2.12 -36.75 4.60
CA ARG A 122 -2.27 -37.91 3.72
C ARG A 122 -1.78 -39.18 4.39
N HIS A 123 -0.65 -39.10 5.10
CA HIS A 123 -0.08 -40.24 5.82
C HIS A 123 -0.97 -40.71 6.97
N VAL A 124 -1.44 -39.80 7.83
CA VAL A 124 -2.37 -40.13 8.92
C VAL A 124 -3.67 -40.72 8.37
N ARG A 125 -4.18 -40.20 7.26
CA ARG A 125 -5.36 -40.77 6.59
C ARG A 125 -5.14 -42.21 6.15
N GLN A 126 -4.02 -42.52 5.52
CA GLN A 126 -3.70 -43.88 5.10
C GLN A 126 -3.65 -44.86 6.28
N LEU A 127 -3.08 -44.43 7.41
CA LEU A 127 -3.05 -45.24 8.64
C LEU A 127 -4.46 -45.47 9.19
N LEU A 128 -5.34 -44.46 9.14
CA LEU A 128 -6.74 -44.61 9.57
C LEU A 128 -7.52 -45.56 8.65
N GLU A 129 -7.32 -45.50 7.34
CA GLU A 129 -7.93 -46.41 6.37
C GLU A 129 -7.47 -47.87 6.61
N GLU A 130 -6.18 -48.10 6.84
CA GLU A 130 -5.65 -49.42 7.18
C GLU A 130 -6.22 -49.97 8.50
N LEU A 131 -6.33 -49.13 9.53
CA LEU A 131 -6.93 -49.53 10.81
C LEU A 131 -8.42 -49.83 10.69
N ALA A 132 -9.14 -49.06 9.89
CA ALA A 132 -10.56 -49.26 9.63
C ALA A 132 -10.81 -50.59 8.91
N GLU A 133 -10.00 -50.93 7.90
CA GLU A 133 -10.03 -52.24 7.23
C GLU A 133 -9.80 -53.39 8.22
N ARG A 134 -8.77 -53.29 9.07
CA ARG A 134 -8.47 -54.31 10.09
C ARG A 134 -9.61 -54.52 11.09
N GLN A 135 -10.36 -53.48 11.38
CA GLN A 135 -11.48 -53.52 12.33
C GLN A 135 -12.83 -53.79 11.66
N GLY A 136 -12.89 -53.91 10.33
CA GLY A 136 -14.14 -54.07 9.58
C GLY A 136 -15.08 -52.87 9.68
N VAL A 137 -14.53 -51.68 9.94
CA VAL A 137 -15.27 -50.43 10.09
C VAL A 137 -15.26 -49.67 8.76
N SER A 138 -16.42 -49.25 8.26
CA SER A 138 -16.51 -48.43 7.05
C SER A 138 -16.10 -46.98 7.34
N VAL A 139 -15.06 -46.48 6.66
CA VAL A 139 -14.69 -45.05 6.69
C VAL A 139 -15.70 -44.28 5.83
N PRO A 140 -16.38 -43.25 6.36
CA PRO A 140 -17.23 -42.38 5.54
C PRO A 140 -16.41 -41.74 4.44
N ASP A 141 -16.91 -41.75 3.20
CA ASP A 141 -16.27 -41.06 2.09
C ASP A 141 -16.23 -39.57 2.43
N SER A 142 -15.04 -39.06 2.70
CA SER A 142 -14.83 -37.66 3.04
C SER A 142 -15.39 -36.81 1.90
N ALA A 143 -16.32 -35.92 2.22
CA ALA A 143 -16.89 -34.96 1.29
C ALA A 143 -15.81 -34.45 0.32
N GLY A 144 -16.11 -34.51 -0.97
CA GLY A 144 -15.32 -33.84 -2.00
C GLY A 144 -15.11 -32.35 -1.67
N PRO A 145 -14.34 -31.62 -2.50
CA PRO A 145 -14.09 -30.20 -2.26
C PRO A 145 -15.39 -29.50 -1.85
N PRO A 146 -15.38 -28.66 -0.78
CA PRO A 146 -16.59 -28.12 -0.19
C PRO A 146 -17.48 -27.58 -1.30
N GLU A 147 -18.69 -28.14 -1.38
CA GLU A 147 -19.70 -27.83 -2.38
C GLU A 147 -20.06 -26.34 -2.22
N GLY A 148 -19.33 -25.47 -2.91
CA GLY A 148 -19.45 -24.03 -2.71
C GLY A 148 -18.20 -23.17 -2.92
N ALA A 149 -17.04 -23.71 -3.30
CA ALA A 149 -15.94 -22.87 -3.80
C ALA A 149 -16.38 -22.20 -5.12
N PRO A 150 -16.70 -20.90 -5.15
CA PRO A 150 -17.05 -20.24 -6.40
C PRO A 150 -15.76 -20.14 -7.20
N GLY A 151 -15.69 -20.85 -8.32
CA GLY A 151 -14.63 -20.64 -9.30
C GLY A 151 -14.65 -19.19 -9.78
N ARG A 152 -13.65 -18.41 -9.35
CA ARG A 152 -13.21 -17.17 -9.97
C ARG A 152 -11.72 -16.97 -9.72
#